data_AF-A0A3E4QN88-F1
#
_entry.id   AF-A0A3E4QN88-F1
#
_cell.length_a   1.000
_cell.length_b   1.000
_cell.length_c   1.000
_cell.angle_alpha   90.00
_cell.angle_beta   90.00
_cell.angle_gamma   90.00
#
_symmetry.space_group_name_H-M   'P 1'
#
loop_
_entity.id
_entity.type
_entity.pdbx_description
1 polymer ?
#
loop_
_entity_poly.entity_id
_entity_poly.type
_entity_poly.pdbx_seq_one_letter_code
_entity_poly.pdbx_strand_id
1 'polypeptide(L)'
;MSNFSYILNGVGWFLSALLVLYAVYPVLERLNRQLVSTRKLVLSYLFVVFLLRFLCLLFFSFIASNTRFNDLNFASPLLRIFDFTIGILLCDLFFHKTNSALPTERVEKSSATRLETFCILLLIGWWLGRNAMFYGQYEDVKDTFDILLATALVYVFAFERGKISTLLRSRKLVLLGNVSMYIYLFHFPFPLILGTDLLHLNHNAYQFKLDKCLLVIALELLLTFLLTFFAYKADQRKINNISTL
;
A
#
# COMPACT_ATOMS: atom_id res chain seq x y z
N MET A 1 13.09 -9.13 -6.85
CA MET A 1 13.60 -9.31 -5.48
C MET A 1 14.85 -10.17 -5.54
N SER A 2 15.88 -9.86 -4.77
CA SER A 2 17.06 -10.72 -4.69
C SER A 2 16.70 -12.07 -4.05
N ASN A 3 17.37 -13.16 -4.45
CA ASN A 3 17.21 -14.48 -3.79
C ASN A 3 17.46 -14.40 -2.28
N PHE A 4 18.30 -13.45 -1.85
CA PHE A 4 18.61 -13.22 -0.44
C PHE A 4 17.41 -12.67 0.35
N SER A 5 16.76 -11.59 -0.14
CA SER A 5 15.56 -11.03 0.49
C SER A 5 14.37 -11.99 0.44
N TYR A 6 14.28 -12.79 -0.62
CA TYR A 6 13.23 -13.79 -0.82
C TYR A 6 13.29 -14.93 0.21
N ILE A 7 14.49 -15.41 0.55
CA ILE A 7 14.72 -16.53 1.49
C ILE A 7 14.54 -16.11 2.96
N LEU A 8 14.93 -14.88 3.31
CA LEU A 8 14.94 -14.44 4.71
C LEU A 8 13.62 -13.79 5.14
N ASN A 9 12.94 -13.03 4.26
CA ASN A 9 11.80 -12.22 4.68
C ASN A 9 10.89 -11.71 3.53
N GLY A 10 10.30 -12.62 2.74
CA GLY A 10 9.56 -12.24 1.53
C GLY A 10 8.39 -11.26 1.69
N VAL A 11 7.63 -11.31 2.80
CA VAL A 11 6.58 -10.31 3.14
C VAL A 11 6.91 -9.43 4.34
N GLY A 12 7.81 -9.85 5.23
CA GLY A 12 8.10 -9.06 6.42
C GLY A 12 9.08 -7.91 6.19
N TRP A 13 9.57 -7.67 4.96
CA TRP A 13 10.15 -6.37 4.61
C TRP A 13 9.16 -5.24 4.92
N PHE A 14 7.86 -5.46 4.71
CA PHE A 14 6.80 -4.50 5.04
C PHE A 14 6.70 -4.27 6.55
N LEU A 15 6.78 -5.34 7.36
CA LEU A 15 6.77 -5.24 8.83
C LEU A 15 7.99 -4.48 9.35
N SER A 16 9.18 -4.76 8.81
CA SER A 16 10.42 -4.05 9.15
C SER A 16 10.32 -2.57 8.78
N ALA A 17 9.79 -2.26 7.59
CA ALA A 17 9.55 -0.88 7.20
C ALA A 17 8.57 -0.19 8.16
N LEU A 18 7.46 -0.85 8.49
CA LEU A 18 6.45 -0.32 9.41
C LEU A 18 7.05 0.00 10.78
N LEU A 19 7.87 -0.91 11.34
CA LEU A 19 8.58 -0.69 12.60
C LEU A 19 9.45 0.58 12.56
N VAL A 20 10.25 0.74 11.51
CA VAL A 20 11.10 1.93 11.32
C VAL A 20 10.25 3.20 11.20
N LEU A 21 9.16 3.15 10.43
CA LEU A 21 8.25 4.30 10.28
C LEU A 21 7.65 4.74 11.61
N TYR A 22 7.18 3.80 12.44
CA TYR A 22 6.66 4.13 13.77
C TYR A 22 7.74 4.66 14.71
N ALA A 23 8.97 4.15 14.63
CA ALA A 23 10.08 4.66 15.43
C ALA A 23 10.45 6.10 15.05
N VAL A 24 10.38 6.44 13.76
CA VAL A 24 10.76 7.76 13.24
C VAL A 24 9.58 8.76 13.29
N TYR A 25 8.34 8.27 13.38
CA TYR A 25 7.12 9.10 13.40
C TYR A 25 7.14 10.26 14.41
N PRO A 26 7.53 10.08 15.68
CA PRO A 26 7.51 11.19 16.65
C PRO A 26 8.42 12.36 16.24
N VAL A 27 9.53 12.06 15.57
CA VAL A 27 10.45 13.08 15.05
C VAL A 27 9.83 13.79 13.85
N LEU A 28 9.27 13.03 12.90
CA LEU A 28 8.60 13.59 11.73
C LEU A 28 7.41 14.47 12.11
N GLU A 29 6.58 14.02 13.05
CA GLU A 29 5.43 14.77 13.53
C GLU A 29 5.86 16.08 14.22
N ARG A 30 6.89 16.03 15.06
CA ARG A 30 7.44 17.23 15.70
C ARG A 30 7.95 18.24 14.68
N LEU A 31 8.72 17.80 13.69
CA LEU A 31 9.22 18.67 12.62
C LEU A 31 8.07 19.25 11.79
N ASN A 32 7.08 18.42 11.45
CA ASN A 32 5.90 18.83 10.70
C ASN A 32 5.14 19.94 11.42
N ARG A 33 4.86 19.79 12.72
CA ARG A 33 4.18 20.81 13.53
C ARG A 33 4.95 22.12 13.64
N GLN A 34 6.28 22.08 13.58
CA GLN A 34 7.14 23.27 13.65
C GLN A 34 7.22 24.01 12.32
N LEU A 35 7.22 23.28 11.20
CA LEU A 35 7.49 23.83 9.87
C LEU A 35 6.21 24.14 9.08
N VAL A 36 5.14 23.41 9.34
CA VAL A 36 3.91 23.41 8.54
C VAL A 36 2.79 24.09 9.31
N SER A 37 2.56 25.37 9.03
CA SER A 37 1.52 26.18 9.69
C SER A 37 0.41 26.63 8.75
N THR A 38 0.63 26.59 7.44
CA THR A 38 -0.34 27.08 6.45
C THR A 38 -0.50 26.09 5.30
N ARG A 39 -1.67 26.12 4.66
CA ARG A 39 -1.95 25.32 3.46
C ARG A 39 -0.90 25.50 2.36
N LYS A 40 -0.37 26.72 2.17
CA LYS A 40 0.67 26.98 1.15
C LYS A 40 1.96 26.23 1.47
N LEU A 41 2.35 26.22 2.75
CA LEU A 41 3.52 25.47 3.21
C LEU A 41 3.29 23.96 3.06
N VAL A 42 2.11 23.43 3.42
CA VAL A 42 1.77 22.01 3.19
C VAL A 42 2.01 21.62 1.73
N LEU A 43 1.49 22.40 0.78
CA LEU A 43 1.64 22.12 -0.66
C LEU A 43 3.10 22.23 -1.12
N SER A 44 3.85 23.21 -0.60
CA SER A 44 5.27 23.35 -0.90
C SER A 44 6.08 22.18 -0.38
N TYR A 45 5.84 21.74 0.86
CA TYR A 45 6.51 20.58 1.44
C TYR A 45 6.09 19.28 0.77
N LEU A 46 4.82 19.12 0.36
CA LEU A 46 4.40 17.99 -0.47
C LEU A 46 5.25 17.91 -1.75
N PHE A 47 5.39 19.01 -2.48
CA PHE A 47 6.23 19.06 -3.68
C PHE A 47 7.69 18.67 -3.38
N VAL A 48 8.28 19.23 -2.32
CA VAL A 48 9.65 18.92 -1.92
C VAL A 48 9.80 17.44 -1.54
N VAL A 49 8.88 16.86 -0.78
CA VAL A 49 8.91 15.45 -0.39
C VAL A 49 8.75 14.54 -1.60
N PHE A 50 7.87 14.87 -2.55
CA PHE A 50 7.77 14.14 -3.82
C PHE A 50 9.07 14.19 -4.63
N LEU A 51 9.70 15.36 -4.71
CA LEU A 51 10.97 15.52 -5.41
C LEU A 51 12.09 14.71 -4.74
N LEU A 52 12.23 14.79 -3.41
CA LEU A 52 13.21 14.03 -2.65
C LEU A 52 12.99 12.52 -2.77
N ARG A 53 11.74 12.08 -2.72
CA ARG A 53 11.36 10.69 -2.97
C ARG A 53 11.82 10.23 -4.35
N PHE A 54 11.52 11.01 -5.40
CA PHE A 54 11.91 10.68 -6.76
C PHE A 54 13.43 10.62 -6.94
N LEU A 55 14.17 11.58 -6.37
CA LEU A 55 15.64 11.56 -6.39
C LEU A 55 16.22 10.35 -5.63
N CYS A 56 15.62 9.98 -4.50
CA CYS A 56 16.00 8.79 -3.74
C CYS A 56 15.75 7.51 -4.55
N LEU A 57 14.64 7.45 -5.28
CA LEU A 57 14.30 6.34 -6.17
C LEU A 57 15.31 6.20 -7.31
N LEU A 58 15.67 7.29 -7.98
CA LEU A 58 16.74 7.29 -9.01
C LEU A 58 18.07 6.81 -8.44
N PHE A 59 18.42 7.24 -7.22
CA PHE A 59 19.62 6.80 -6.54
C PHE A 59 19.60 5.30 -6.23
N PHE A 60 18.47 4.76 -5.78
CA PHE A 60 18.32 3.32 -5.54
C PHE A 60 18.37 2.51 -6.84
N SER A 61 17.82 3.02 -7.93
CA SER A 61 17.89 2.37 -9.25
C SER A 61 19.31 2.42 -9.84
N PHE A 62 20.07 3.49 -9.57
CA PHE A 62 21.50 3.52 -9.84
C PHE A 62 22.26 2.45 -9.04
N ILE A 63 21.99 2.29 -7.74
CA ILE A 63 22.62 1.22 -6.94
C ILE A 63 22.21 -0.16 -7.47
N ALA A 64 20.93 -0.37 -7.79
CA ALA A 64 20.41 -1.63 -8.27
C ALA A 64 21.02 -2.08 -9.59
N SER A 65 21.35 -1.13 -10.47
CA SER A 65 22.01 -1.41 -11.76
C SER A 65 23.51 -1.66 -11.65
N ASN A 66 24.16 -1.18 -10.58
CA ASN A 66 25.62 -1.26 -10.40
C ASN A 66 26.07 -2.25 -9.32
N THR A 67 25.15 -2.81 -8.54
CA THR A 67 25.46 -3.68 -7.40
C THR A 67 24.53 -4.89 -7.34
N ARG A 68 24.77 -5.79 -6.39
CA ARG A 68 23.88 -6.94 -6.11
C ARG A 68 22.60 -6.54 -5.34
N PHE A 69 22.50 -5.30 -4.88
CA PHE A 69 21.36 -4.79 -4.11
C PHE A 69 20.27 -4.25 -5.05
N ASN A 70 19.50 -5.14 -5.66
CA ASN A 70 18.54 -4.80 -6.72
C ASN A 70 17.09 -4.62 -6.25
N ASP A 71 16.84 -4.63 -4.94
CA ASP A 71 15.50 -4.57 -4.33
C ASP A 71 15.35 -3.46 -3.29
N LEU A 72 16.31 -2.54 -3.20
CA LEU A 72 16.28 -1.40 -2.28
C LEU A 72 15.09 -0.48 -2.54
N ASN A 73 14.73 -0.25 -3.80
CA ASN A 73 13.54 0.53 -4.18
C ASN A 73 12.23 -0.09 -3.64
N PHE A 74 12.18 -1.41 -3.51
CA PHE A 74 10.98 -2.12 -3.06
C PHE A 74 10.94 -2.26 -1.54
N ALA A 75 12.05 -2.72 -0.93
CA ALA A 75 12.10 -3.17 0.46
C ALA A 75 12.63 -2.12 1.45
N SER A 76 13.29 -1.05 0.98
CA SER A 76 13.97 -0.11 1.88
C SER A 76 12.98 0.75 2.67
N PRO A 77 13.09 0.80 4.01
CA PRO A 77 12.32 1.72 4.84
C PRO A 77 12.59 3.19 4.50
N LEU A 78 13.77 3.51 3.95
CA LEU A 78 14.16 4.89 3.62
C LEU A 78 13.23 5.51 2.57
N LEU A 79 12.87 4.77 1.53
CA LEU A 79 11.92 5.27 0.53
C LEU A 79 10.53 5.46 1.15
N ARG A 80 10.14 4.55 2.05
CA ARG A 80 8.85 4.58 2.75
C ARG A 80 8.69 5.74 3.72
N ILE A 81 9.79 6.30 4.25
CA ILE A 81 9.73 7.51 5.09
C ILE A 81 9.10 8.67 4.31
N PHE A 82 9.40 8.79 3.01
CA PHE A 82 8.78 9.83 2.18
C PHE A 82 7.29 9.54 1.94
N ASP A 83 6.92 8.30 1.62
CA ASP A 83 5.51 7.88 1.47
C ASP A 83 4.70 8.20 2.74
N PHE A 84 5.27 7.90 3.90
CA PHE A 84 4.66 8.15 5.19
C PHE A 84 4.54 9.65 5.51
N THR A 85 5.57 10.43 5.16
CA THR A 85 5.55 11.89 5.31
C THR A 85 4.50 12.54 4.40
N ILE A 86 4.30 12.03 3.18
CA ILE A 86 3.19 12.47 2.31
C ILE A 86 1.86 12.26 3.03
N GLY A 87 1.65 11.10 3.67
CA GLY A 87 0.45 10.82 4.47
C GLY A 87 0.22 11.82 5.60
N ILE A 88 1.28 12.18 6.34
CA ILE A 88 1.22 13.21 7.40
C ILE A 88 0.77 14.56 6.80
N LEU A 89 1.40 15.00 5.72
CA LEU A 89 1.07 16.27 5.06
C LEU A 89 -0.34 16.28 4.45
N LEU A 90 -0.83 15.14 3.94
CA LEU A 90 -2.22 15.01 3.49
C LEU A 90 -3.21 15.18 4.63
N CYS A 91 -2.87 14.71 5.83
CA CYS A 91 -3.68 14.90 7.03
C CYS A 91 -3.80 16.40 7.37
N ASP A 92 -2.70 17.15 7.34
CA ASP A 92 -2.73 18.60 7.54
C ASP A 92 -3.52 19.32 6.46
N LEU A 93 -3.36 18.90 5.19
CA LEU A 93 -4.12 19.47 4.07
C LEU A 93 -5.62 19.26 4.27
N PHE A 94 -6.01 18.07 4.72
CA PHE A 94 -7.39 17.73 5.05
C PHE A 94 -7.94 18.61 6.17
N PHE A 95 -7.19 18.80 7.28
CA PHE A 95 -7.62 19.65 8.39
C PHE A 95 -7.67 21.12 8.00
N HIS A 96 -6.70 21.63 7.23
CA HIS A 96 -6.75 23.00 6.73
C HIS A 96 -7.98 23.24 5.84
N LYS A 97 -8.35 22.27 4.99
CA LYS A 97 -9.55 22.37 4.15
C LYS A 97 -10.83 22.29 4.97
N THR A 98 -10.87 21.42 5.98
CA THR A 98 -12.08 21.19 6.79
C THR A 98 -12.33 22.31 7.79
N ASN A 99 -11.28 22.84 8.42
CA ASN A 99 -11.38 23.94 9.39
C ASN A 99 -11.64 25.30 8.73
N SER A 100 -11.16 25.50 7.49
CA SER A 100 -11.38 26.75 6.74
C SER A 100 -12.69 26.78 5.96
N ALA A 101 -13.35 25.63 5.78
CA ALA A 101 -14.56 25.56 4.95
C ALA A 101 -15.78 26.08 5.71
N LEU A 102 -16.43 27.10 5.15
CA LEU A 102 -17.78 27.50 5.59
C LEU A 102 -18.76 26.32 5.40
N PRO A 103 -19.85 26.24 6.19
CA PRO A 103 -20.87 25.18 6.05
C PRO A 103 -21.43 25.06 4.63
N THR A 104 -21.44 26.16 3.87
CA THR A 104 -21.91 26.28 2.47
C THR A 104 -20.89 25.81 1.43
N GLU A 105 -19.59 25.71 1.75
CA GLU A 105 -18.55 25.19 0.84
C GLU A 105 -18.41 23.66 0.87
N ARG A 106 -19.33 22.99 1.57
CA ARG A 106 -19.28 21.53 1.68
C ARG A 106 -19.55 20.91 0.32
N VAL A 107 -18.56 20.19 -0.20
CA VAL A 107 -18.67 19.38 -1.43
C VAL A 107 -19.94 18.54 -1.38
N GLU A 108 -20.82 18.77 -2.36
CA GLU A 108 -22.05 18.02 -2.53
C GLU A 108 -21.76 16.53 -2.75
N LYS A 109 -22.66 15.68 -2.25
CA LYS A 109 -22.56 14.21 -2.38
C LYS A 109 -22.38 13.75 -3.83
N SER A 110 -23.04 14.42 -4.78
CA SER A 110 -22.93 14.12 -6.21
C SER A 110 -21.51 14.40 -6.74
N SER A 111 -20.96 15.58 -6.43
CA SER A 111 -19.58 15.94 -6.81
C SER A 111 -18.53 15.05 -6.15
N ALA A 112 -18.71 14.70 -4.86
CA ALA A 112 -17.83 13.76 -4.18
C ALA A 112 -17.84 12.37 -4.86
N THR A 113 -19.04 11.87 -5.20
CA THR A 113 -19.15 10.57 -5.90
C THR A 113 -18.49 10.60 -7.27
N ARG A 114 -18.64 11.70 -8.03
CA ARG A 114 -17.95 11.84 -9.33
C ARG A 114 -16.43 11.80 -9.18
N LEU A 115 -15.90 12.48 -8.16
CA LEU A 115 -14.48 12.50 -7.88
C LEU A 115 -13.94 11.13 -7.45
N GLU A 116 -14.65 10.43 -6.55
CA GLU A 116 -14.32 9.05 -6.15
C GLU A 116 -14.30 8.11 -7.36
N THR A 117 -15.34 8.14 -8.19
CA THR A 117 -15.43 7.32 -9.41
C THR A 117 -14.29 7.65 -10.38
N PHE A 118 -14.00 8.93 -10.60
CA PHE A 118 -12.90 9.35 -11.47
C PHE A 118 -11.56 8.82 -10.98
N CYS A 119 -11.24 8.97 -9.70
CA CYS A 119 -9.99 8.46 -9.12
C CYS A 119 -9.88 6.93 -9.25
N ILE A 120 -10.98 6.19 -9.04
CA ILE A 120 -10.99 4.73 -9.21
C ILE A 120 -10.78 4.34 -10.67
N LEU A 121 -11.49 4.96 -11.60
CA LEU A 121 -11.34 4.67 -13.04
C LEU A 121 -9.94 4.99 -13.52
N LEU A 122 -9.36 6.09 -13.06
CA LEU A 122 -7.98 6.47 -13.37
C LEU A 122 -6.99 5.43 -12.83
N LEU A 123 -7.19 4.95 -11.60
CA LEU A 123 -6.36 3.89 -11.00
C LEU A 123 -6.47 2.57 -11.77
N ILE A 124 -7.69 2.14 -12.12
CA ILE A 124 -7.92 0.91 -12.89
C ILE A 124 -7.29 1.03 -14.28
N GLY A 125 -7.51 2.16 -14.97
CA GLY A 125 -6.92 2.42 -16.28
C GLY A 125 -5.40 2.42 -16.24
N TRP A 126 -4.80 3.07 -15.23
CA TRP A 126 -3.36 3.03 -15.01
C TRP A 126 -2.86 1.61 -14.73
N TRP A 127 -3.53 0.86 -13.85
CA TRP A 127 -3.13 -0.52 -13.51
C TRP A 127 -3.16 -1.45 -14.72
N LEU A 128 -4.16 -1.34 -15.59
CA LEU A 128 -4.24 -2.11 -16.84
C LEU A 128 -3.20 -1.66 -17.87
N GLY A 129 -2.96 -0.34 -18.00
CA GLY A 129 -2.11 0.24 -19.04
C GLY A 129 -0.62 0.30 -18.70
N ARG A 130 -0.24 0.32 -17.42
CA ARG A 130 1.15 0.59 -16.97
C ARG A 130 2.18 -0.39 -17.53
N ASN A 131 1.78 -1.66 -17.71
CA ASN A 131 2.67 -2.71 -18.25
C ASN A 131 2.68 -2.73 -19.78
N ALA A 132 1.61 -2.24 -20.42
CA ALA A 132 1.53 -2.13 -21.87
C ALA A 132 2.35 -0.94 -22.39
N MET A 133 2.39 0.17 -21.66
CA MET A 133 3.07 1.39 -22.12
C MET A 133 4.59 1.34 -21.94
N PHE A 134 5.10 0.61 -20.93
CA PHE A 134 6.52 0.65 -20.58
C PHE A 134 7.02 -0.73 -20.12
N TYR A 135 6.85 -1.77 -20.93
CA TYR A 135 7.24 -3.12 -20.55
C TYR A 135 8.73 -3.20 -20.17
N GLY A 136 9.03 -3.48 -18.89
CA GLY A 136 10.39 -3.57 -18.35
C GLY A 136 11.22 -2.27 -18.34
N GLN A 137 10.61 -1.12 -18.63
CA GLN A 137 11.31 0.17 -18.70
C GLN A 137 10.70 1.19 -17.73
N TYR A 138 11.53 2.14 -17.28
CA TYR A 138 11.13 3.29 -16.46
C TYR A 138 10.35 2.92 -15.18
N GLU A 139 10.76 1.88 -14.47
CA GLU A 139 10.11 1.46 -13.21
C GLU A 139 10.02 2.61 -12.19
N ASP A 140 11.03 3.50 -12.14
CA ASP A 140 11.03 4.67 -11.26
C ASP A 140 9.89 5.65 -11.56
N VAL A 141 9.62 5.84 -12.84
CA VAL A 141 8.52 6.71 -13.31
C VAL A 141 7.19 6.07 -12.96
N LYS A 142 7.04 4.75 -13.17
CA LYS A 142 5.81 4.04 -12.83
C LYS A 142 5.50 4.12 -11.34
N ASP A 143 6.49 3.87 -10.49
CA ASP A 143 6.34 3.94 -9.04
C ASP A 143 5.99 5.37 -8.56
N THR A 144 6.54 6.39 -9.24
CA THR A 144 6.15 7.78 -8.98
C THR A 144 4.68 8.04 -9.30
N PHE A 145 4.19 7.56 -10.46
CA PHE A 145 2.77 7.65 -10.81
C PHE A 145 1.88 6.85 -9.84
N ASP A 146 2.32 5.68 -9.39
CA ASP A 146 1.60 4.87 -8.40
C ASP A 146 1.38 5.66 -7.11
N ILE A 147 2.42 6.29 -6.56
CA ILE A 147 2.28 7.07 -5.34
C ILE A 147 1.47 8.35 -5.56
N LEU A 148 1.57 9.01 -6.71
CA LEU A 148 0.72 10.16 -7.02
C LEU A 148 -0.77 9.77 -7.05
N LEU A 149 -1.11 8.65 -7.70
CA LEU A 149 -2.47 8.14 -7.75
C LEU A 149 -2.95 7.69 -6.37
N ALA A 150 -2.11 6.99 -5.60
CA ALA A 150 -2.41 6.59 -4.23
C ALA A 150 -2.66 7.80 -3.32
N THR A 151 -1.83 8.84 -3.42
CA THR A 151 -1.97 10.12 -2.69
C THR A 151 -3.30 10.79 -3.01
N ALA A 152 -3.64 10.88 -4.30
CA ALA A 152 -4.92 11.45 -4.73
C ALA A 152 -6.10 10.64 -4.22
N LEU A 153 -6.03 9.30 -4.31
CA LEU A 153 -7.07 8.40 -3.83
C LEU A 153 -7.28 8.55 -2.32
N VAL A 154 -6.22 8.47 -1.52
CA VAL A 154 -6.27 8.62 -0.06
C VAL A 154 -6.88 9.96 0.32
N TYR A 155 -6.45 11.06 -0.32
CA TYR A 155 -6.97 12.39 -0.01
C TYR A 155 -8.46 12.55 -0.37
N VAL A 156 -8.91 12.00 -1.52
CA VAL A 156 -10.32 12.05 -1.93
C VAL A 156 -11.20 11.23 -0.98
N PHE A 157 -10.77 10.03 -0.61
CA PHE A 157 -11.52 9.15 0.28
C PHE A 157 -11.50 9.61 1.74
N ALA A 158 -10.52 10.40 2.18
CA ALA A 158 -10.47 10.96 3.53
C ALA A 158 -11.70 11.81 3.90
N PHE A 159 -12.42 12.37 2.91
CA PHE A 159 -13.64 13.13 3.16
C PHE A 159 -14.88 12.25 3.38
N GLU A 160 -14.85 10.98 2.97
CA GLU A 160 -15.92 9.98 3.13
C GLU A 160 -17.32 10.41 2.62
N ARG A 161 -17.41 11.28 1.61
CA ARG A 161 -18.70 11.93 1.24
C ARG A 161 -19.48 11.23 0.13
N GLY A 162 -18.83 10.51 -0.77
CA GLY A 162 -19.49 9.96 -1.94
C GLY A 162 -20.19 8.62 -1.68
N LYS A 163 -20.90 8.13 -2.70
CA LYS A 163 -21.60 6.84 -2.64
C LYS A 163 -20.63 5.67 -2.48
N ILE A 164 -19.42 5.76 -3.03
CA ILE A 164 -18.43 4.69 -2.92
C ILE A 164 -17.90 4.64 -1.50
N SER A 165 -17.58 5.79 -0.89
CA SER A 165 -17.27 5.85 0.54
C SER A 165 -18.38 5.25 1.41
N THR A 166 -19.65 5.52 1.08
CA THR A 166 -20.79 4.91 1.78
C THR A 166 -20.81 3.38 1.66
N LEU A 167 -20.49 2.84 0.48
CA LEU A 167 -20.37 1.40 0.26
C LEU A 167 -19.22 0.80 1.09
N LEU A 168 -18.04 1.43 1.04
CA LEU A 168 -16.84 1.00 1.76
C LEU A 168 -17.03 0.97 3.28
N ARG A 169 -17.92 1.81 3.82
CA ARG A 169 -18.31 1.81 5.24
C ARG A 169 -19.14 0.59 5.66
N SER A 170 -19.61 -0.24 4.72
CA SER A 170 -20.37 -1.44 5.06
C SER A 170 -19.56 -2.39 5.97
N ARG A 171 -20.22 -3.01 6.95
CA ARG A 171 -19.59 -3.89 7.94
C ARG A 171 -18.71 -4.98 7.30
N LYS A 172 -19.13 -5.51 6.14
CA LYS A 172 -18.38 -6.54 5.40
C LYS A 172 -17.06 -6.02 4.84
N LEU A 173 -17.07 -4.83 4.24
CA LEU A 173 -15.86 -4.23 3.66
C LEU A 173 -14.92 -3.68 4.73
N VAL A 174 -15.45 -3.14 5.83
CA VAL A 174 -14.65 -2.79 7.00
C VAL A 174 -14.00 -4.04 7.62
N LEU A 175 -14.74 -5.15 7.75
CA LEU A 175 -14.17 -6.42 8.21
C LEU A 175 -13.06 -6.89 7.27
N LEU A 176 -13.27 -6.81 5.95
CA LEU A 176 -12.25 -7.17 4.97
C LEU A 176 -10.99 -6.30 5.12
N GLY A 177 -11.15 -5.00 5.37
CA GLY A 177 -10.06 -4.09 5.73
C GLY A 177 -9.33 -4.51 7.00
N ASN A 178 -10.07 -4.83 8.07
CA ASN A 178 -9.49 -5.27 9.35
C ASN A 178 -8.68 -6.57 9.23
N VAL A 179 -9.06 -7.47 8.32
CA VAL A 179 -8.33 -8.72 8.10
C VAL A 179 -7.30 -8.65 6.98
N SER A 180 -7.22 -7.54 6.25
CA SER A 180 -6.34 -7.38 5.08
C SER A 180 -4.86 -7.61 5.42
N MET A 181 -4.41 -7.23 6.61
CA MET A 181 -3.04 -7.47 7.06
C MET A 181 -2.75 -8.96 7.27
N TYR A 182 -3.71 -9.73 7.80
CA TYR A 182 -3.57 -11.18 7.91
C TYR A 182 -3.50 -11.83 6.52
N ILE A 183 -4.37 -11.40 5.60
CA ILE A 183 -4.36 -11.85 4.20
C ILE A 183 -2.99 -11.56 3.57
N TYR A 184 -2.47 -10.35 3.75
CA TYR A 184 -1.15 -9.95 3.25
C TYR A 184 -0.01 -10.78 3.85
N LEU A 185 -0.05 -11.13 5.14
CA LEU A 185 1.00 -11.96 5.73
C LEU A 185 0.92 -13.42 5.27
N PHE A 186 -0.29 -13.95 5.12
CA PHE A 186 -0.49 -15.37 4.83
C PHE A 186 -0.50 -15.71 3.34
N HIS A 187 -0.75 -14.77 2.43
CA HIS A 187 -0.78 -15.11 0.99
C HIS A 187 0.57 -15.62 0.47
N PHE A 188 1.69 -15.07 0.94
CA PHE A 188 3.00 -15.30 0.34
C PHE A 188 3.69 -16.64 0.68
N PRO A 189 3.61 -17.17 1.91
CA PRO A 189 4.20 -18.48 2.23
C PRO A 189 3.65 -19.64 1.40
N PHE A 190 2.41 -19.57 0.90
CA PHE A 190 1.79 -20.68 0.17
C PHE A 190 2.34 -20.88 -1.24
N PRO A 191 2.47 -19.86 -2.11
CA PRO A 191 3.21 -19.98 -3.37
C PRO A 191 4.65 -20.45 -3.17
N LEU A 192 5.30 -20.09 -2.06
CA LEU A 192 6.65 -20.55 -1.76
C LEU A 192 6.70 -22.06 -1.52
N ILE A 193 5.84 -22.58 -0.65
CA ILE A 193 5.81 -24.01 -0.28
C ILE A 193 5.24 -24.86 -1.43
N LEU A 194 4.12 -24.44 -2.02
CA LEU A 194 3.46 -25.17 -3.09
C LEU A 194 4.21 -25.07 -4.41
N GLY A 195 4.86 -23.92 -4.68
CA GLY A 195 5.63 -23.68 -5.89
C GLY A 195 6.92 -24.50 -5.95
N THR A 196 7.63 -24.68 -4.84
CA THR A 196 8.81 -25.56 -4.79
C THR A 196 8.42 -27.02 -5.06
N ASP A 197 7.35 -27.52 -4.44
CA ASP A 197 6.96 -28.92 -4.60
C ASP A 197 6.39 -29.22 -6.00
N LEU A 198 5.66 -28.28 -6.60
CA LEU A 198 5.10 -28.45 -7.96
C LEU A 198 6.13 -28.29 -9.08
N LEU A 199 7.18 -27.49 -8.88
CA LEU A 199 8.32 -27.40 -9.80
C LEU A 199 9.21 -28.66 -9.73
N HIS A 200 9.40 -29.25 -8.54
CA HIS A 200 10.18 -30.48 -8.39
C HIS A 200 9.46 -31.73 -8.89
N LEU A 201 8.13 -31.73 -8.95
CA LEU A 201 7.34 -32.82 -9.53
C LEU A 201 7.35 -32.89 -11.07
N ASN A 202 8.07 -31.99 -11.76
CA ASN A 202 7.99 -31.89 -13.22
C ASN A 202 9.37 -31.73 -13.89
N HIS A 203 10.08 -32.84 -14.08
CA HIS A 203 11.24 -32.92 -14.99
C HIS A 203 10.88 -32.64 -16.47
N ASN A 204 9.58 -32.51 -16.81
CA ASN A 204 9.07 -32.19 -18.14
C ASN A 204 8.36 -30.82 -18.13
N ALA A 205 9.15 -29.76 -18.00
CA ALA A 205 8.76 -28.40 -17.61
C ALA A 205 7.91 -27.57 -18.61
N TYR A 206 7.25 -28.17 -19.61
CA TYR A 206 6.53 -27.39 -20.65
C TYR A 206 5.00 -27.55 -20.67
N GLN A 207 4.41 -28.32 -19.75
CA GLN A 207 2.95 -28.39 -19.62
C GLN A 207 2.51 -28.14 -18.19
N PHE A 208 2.61 -26.89 -17.73
CA PHE A 208 1.73 -26.43 -16.65
C PHE A 208 0.30 -26.43 -17.20
N LYS A 209 -0.41 -27.54 -16.98
CA LYS A 209 -1.82 -27.63 -17.34
C LYS A 209 -2.64 -26.68 -16.44
N LEU A 210 -3.62 -26.01 -17.04
CA LEU A 210 -4.47 -25.00 -16.40
C LEU A 210 -5.15 -25.50 -15.12
N ASP A 211 -5.48 -26.79 -15.07
CA ASP A 211 -6.06 -27.48 -13.91
C ASP A 211 -5.19 -27.39 -12.66
N LYS A 212 -3.87 -27.57 -12.78
CA LYS A 212 -2.92 -27.46 -11.67
C LYS A 212 -2.77 -26.02 -11.19
N CYS A 213 -2.74 -25.05 -12.10
CA CYS A 213 -2.71 -23.63 -11.74
C CYS A 213 -3.97 -23.21 -10.97
N LEU A 214 -5.15 -23.64 -11.43
CA LEU A 214 -6.42 -23.37 -10.75
C LEU A 214 -6.48 -24.04 -9.37
N LEU A 215 -5.96 -25.26 -9.24
CA LEU A 215 -5.87 -25.96 -7.96
C LEU A 215 -4.95 -25.21 -6.97
N VAL A 216 -3.78 -24.74 -7.42
CA VAL A 216 -2.86 -23.95 -6.58
C VAL A 216 -3.51 -22.67 -6.08
N ILE A 217 -4.15 -21.92 -6.99
CA ILE A 217 -4.85 -20.68 -6.63
C ILE A 217 -5.98 -20.98 -5.64
N ALA A 218 -6.76 -22.05 -5.86
CA ALA A 218 -7.84 -22.44 -4.97
C ALA A 218 -7.31 -22.83 -3.57
N LEU A 219 -6.22 -23.58 -3.49
CA LEU A 219 -5.57 -23.96 -2.24
C LEU A 219 -4.98 -22.75 -1.52
N GLU A 220 -4.32 -21.85 -2.22
CA GLU A 220 -3.79 -20.60 -1.68
C GLU A 220 -4.90 -19.75 -1.06
N LEU A 221 -6.00 -19.54 -1.79
CA LEU A 221 -7.16 -18.80 -1.28
C LEU A 221 -7.78 -19.47 -0.06
N LEU A 222 -7.95 -20.79 -0.09
CA LEU A 222 -8.51 -21.55 1.02
C LEU A 222 -7.64 -21.47 2.27
N LEU A 223 -6.33 -21.70 2.14
CA LEU A 223 -5.41 -21.70 3.26
C LEU A 223 -5.23 -20.28 3.84
N THR A 224 -5.12 -19.27 2.98
CA THR A 224 -5.09 -17.85 3.39
C THR A 224 -6.35 -17.49 4.16
N PHE A 225 -7.52 -17.93 3.69
CA PHE A 225 -8.79 -17.72 4.38
C PHE A 225 -8.82 -18.40 5.76
N LEU A 226 -8.44 -19.68 5.83
CA LEU A 226 -8.45 -20.44 7.09
C LEU A 226 -7.52 -19.81 8.13
N LEU A 227 -6.27 -19.50 7.77
CA LEU A 227 -5.32 -18.85 8.68
C LEU A 227 -5.79 -17.47 9.12
N THR A 228 -6.31 -16.66 8.18
CA THR A 228 -6.88 -15.35 8.48
C THR A 228 -8.04 -15.48 9.48
N PHE A 229 -8.93 -16.45 9.28
CA PHE A 229 -10.06 -16.69 10.18
C PHE A 229 -9.60 -17.06 11.60
N PHE A 230 -8.66 -18.00 11.71
CA PHE A 230 -8.14 -18.43 13.02
C PHE A 230 -7.36 -17.32 13.73
N ALA A 231 -6.50 -16.60 13.01
CA ALA A 231 -5.72 -15.49 13.56
C ALA A 231 -6.63 -14.36 14.05
N TYR A 232 -7.60 -13.94 13.22
CA TYR A 232 -8.57 -12.91 13.59
C TYR A 232 -9.39 -13.33 14.82
N LYS A 233 -9.86 -14.58 14.88
CA LYS A 233 -10.64 -15.08 16.03
C LYS A 233 -9.80 -15.14 17.30
N ALA A 234 -8.52 -15.51 17.21
CA ALA A 234 -7.61 -15.53 18.34
C ALA A 234 -7.35 -14.12 18.90
N ASP A 235 -7.19 -13.14 18.02
CA ASP A 235 -6.99 -11.73 18.39
C ASP A 235 -8.23 -11.13 19.06
N GLN A 236 -9.42 -11.35 18.50
CA GLN A 236 -10.69 -10.93 19.12
C GLN A 236 -10.88 -11.51 20.54
N ARG A 237 -10.47 -12.77 20.77
CA ARG A 237 -10.50 -13.37 22.11
C ARG A 237 -9.56 -12.67 23.08
N LYS A 238 -8.35 -12.30 22.65
CA LYS A 238 -7.39 -11.58 23.49
C LYS A 238 -7.92 -10.20 23.88
N ILE A 239 -8.46 -9.45 22.92
CA ILE A 239 -9.02 -8.12 23.16
C ILE A 239 -10.16 -8.18 24.19
N ASN A 240 -11.09 -9.13 24.04
CA ASN A 240 -12.22 -9.30 24.95
C ASN A 240 -11.78 -9.68 26.39
N ASN A 241 -10.69 -10.44 26.52
CA ASN A 241 -10.13 -10.81 27.82
C ASN A 241 -9.42 -9.63 28.51
N ILE A 242 -8.87 -8.68 27.75
CA ILE A 242 -8.24 -7.47 28.31
C ILE A 242 -9.30 -6.45 28.72
N SER A 243 -10.43 -6.34 28.00
CA SER A 243 -11.51 -5.40 28.32
C SER A 243 -12.40 -5.82 29.51
N THR A 244 -12.16 -7.01 30.08
CA THR A 244 -12.91 -7.55 31.23
C THR A 244 -12.10 -7.54 32.53
N LEU A 245 -10.87 -7.00 32.49
CA LEU A 245 -10.01 -6.70 33.63
C LEU A 245 -10.08 -5.20 33.96
#